data_AF-A0A8S1GX52-F1
#
_entry.id   AF-A0A8S1GX52-F1
#
_cell.length_a   1.000
_cell.length_b   1.000
_cell.length_c   1.000
_cell.angle_alpha   90.00
_cell.angle_beta   90.00
_cell.angle_gamma   90.00
#
_symmetry.space_group_name_H-M   'P 1'
#
loop_
_entity.id
_entity.type
_entity.pdbx_description
1 polymer ?
#
loop_
_entity_poly.entity_id
_entity_poly.type
_entity_poly.pdbx_seq_one_letter_code
_entity_poly.pdbx_strand_id
1 'polypeptide(L)'
;MDLCLVLNLEDQDGVSHRKKPSKFNKETSIEQLSKAIYSVWNIDEKKYQELFFNGHQILSLNSTLQQIGVKNDDEIVVPERTKFAHQAIACSKALEDSGFLIVYASFGPQWRDTISPMMRFVDRTQSALKQSATTFFSQKYPNAKIDFKSKQGGSRAGIVVIVTCNGEETTYYMKNYHHAGSSMSLQKYIKATSPGSS
;
A
#
# COMPACT_ATOMS: atom_id res chain seq x y z
N MET A 1 -20.03 48.62 17.59
CA MET A 1 -21.13 48.22 16.68
C MET A 1 -20.72 46.91 16.06
N ASP A 2 -21.52 45.88 16.24
CA ASP A 2 -21.22 44.55 15.73
C ASP A 2 -21.47 44.49 14.22
N LEU A 3 -20.64 43.72 13.53
CA LEU A 3 -20.74 43.36 12.12
C LEU A 3 -21.10 41.87 12.03
N CYS A 4 -22.08 41.54 11.21
CA CYS A 4 -22.33 40.18 10.77
C CYS A 4 -21.61 39.98 9.44
N LEU A 5 -20.59 39.13 9.38
CA LEU A 5 -19.90 38.77 8.14
C LEU A 5 -20.28 37.36 7.72
N VAL A 6 -20.32 37.12 6.42
CA VAL A 6 -20.51 35.77 5.87
C VAL A 6 -19.15 35.21 5.51
N LEU A 7 -18.69 34.22 6.27
CA LEU A 7 -17.51 33.44 5.89
C LEU A 7 -17.93 32.49 4.77
N ASN A 8 -17.34 32.62 3.59
CA ASN A 8 -17.67 31.82 2.42
C ASN A 8 -16.45 30.97 2.01
N LEU A 9 -16.59 29.65 2.14
CA LEU A 9 -15.59 28.69 1.69
C LEU A 9 -15.86 28.38 0.21
N GLU A 10 -14.94 28.78 -0.67
CA GLU A 10 -15.07 28.62 -2.11
C GLU A 10 -13.98 27.72 -2.69
N ASP A 11 -14.28 26.97 -3.74
CA ASP A 11 -13.24 26.28 -4.49
C ASP A 11 -12.54 27.21 -5.50
N GLN A 12 -11.68 26.63 -6.32
CA GLN A 12 -10.89 27.35 -7.31
C GLN A 12 -11.69 27.98 -8.44
N ASP A 13 -12.92 27.51 -8.66
CA ASP A 13 -13.80 27.96 -9.72
C ASP A 13 -14.80 29.02 -9.17
N GLY A 14 -14.61 29.44 -7.92
CA GLY A 14 -15.49 30.38 -7.22
C GLY A 14 -16.81 29.76 -6.77
N VAL A 15 -16.90 28.42 -6.75
CA VAL A 15 -18.12 27.73 -6.30
C VAL A 15 -18.12 27.71 -4.78
N SER A 16 -19.17 28.30 -4.19
CA SER A 16 -19.39 28.30 -2.74
C SER A 16 -19.80 26.90 -2.25
N HIS A 17 -18.97 26.31 -1.39
CA HIS A 17 -19.22 25.00 -0.78
C HIS A 17 -19.87 25.14 0.60
N ARG A 18 -19.46 26.15 1.38
CA ARG A 18 -19.99 26.40 2.72
C ARG A 18 -20.03 27.88 3.03
N LYS A 19 -21.18 28.37 3.52
CA LYS A 19 -21.31 29.72 4.07
C LYS A 19 -21.62 29.66 5.57
N LYS A 20 -20.97 30.53 6.35
CA LYS A 20 -21.19 30.64 7.80
C LYS A 20 -21.29 32.11 8.22
N PRO A 21 -22.49 32.62 8.51
CA PRO A 21 -22.66 33.91 9.15
C PRO A 21 -21.99 33.91 10.53
N SER A 22 -21.19 34.93 10.81
CA SER A 22 -20.39 35.06 12.02
C SER A 22 -20.33 36.52 12.47
N LYS A 23 -20.40 36.76 13.78
CA LYS A 23 -20.43 38.10 14.35
C LYS A 23 -19.04 38.54 14.79
N PHE A 24 -18.68 39.77 14.46
CA PHE A 24 -17.41 40.40 14.78
C PHE A 24 -17.61 41.85 15.21
N ASN A 25 -16.62 42.46 15.85
CA ASN A 25 -16.59 43.91 16.08
C ASN A 25 -15.86 44.59 14.91
N LYS A 26 -16.17 45.86 14.61
CA LYS A 26 -15.41 46.71 13.67
C LYS A 26 -13.92 46.77 13.97
N GLU A 27 -13.56 46.67 15.25
CA GLU A 27 -12.17 46.69 15.74
C GLU A 27 -11.51 45.30 15.72
N THR A 28 -12.23 44.23 15.38
CA THR A 28 -11.66 42.89 15.23
C THR A 28 -10.52 42.93 14.21
N SER A 29 -9.35 42.43 14.61
CA SER A 29 -8.21 42.34 13.70
C SER A 29 -8.37 41.20 12.71
N ILE A 30 -7.67 41.28 11.58
CA ILE A 30 -7.64 40.17 10.61
C ILE A 30 -7.06 38.90 11.25
N GLU A 31 -6.09 39.01 12.14
CA GLU A 31 -5.61 37.85 12.92
C GLU A 31 -6.72 37.18 13.75
N GLN A 32 -7.59 37.97 14.39
CA GLN A 32 -8.72 37.44 15.16
C GLN A 32 -9.78 36.80 14.25
N LEU A 33 -10.05 37.41 13.09
CA LEU A 33 -10.90 36.81 12.05
C LEU A 33 -10.33 35.46 11.60
N SER A 34 -9.02 35.39 11.36
CA SER A 34 -8.35 34.14 10.99
C SER A 34 -8.49 33.05 12.05
N LYS A 35 -8.33 33.39 13.33
CA LYS A 35 -8.56 32.44 14.44
C LYS A 35 -10.01 31.92 14.48
N ALA A 36 -10.97 32.78 14.16
CA ALA A 36 -12.37 32.36 14.06
C ALA A 36 -12.57 31.38 12.89
N ILE A 37 -11.97 31.64 11.73
CA ILE A 37 -12.01 30.73 10.57
C ILE A 37 -11.36 29.38 10.89
N TYR A 38 -10.22 29.38 11.58
CA TYR A 38 -9.58 28.14 12.07
C TYR A 38 -10.55 27.36 12.96
N SER A 39 -11.25 28.04 13.87
CA SER A 39 -12.19 27.38 14.78
C SER A 39 -13.40 26.78 14.06
N VAL A 40 -13.82 27.36 12.92
CA VAL A 40 -14.99 26.90 12.15
C VAL A 40 -14.64 25.77 11.18
N TRP A 41 -13.48 25.85 10.50
CA TRP A 41 -13.11 24.94 9.40
C TRP A 41 -11.76 24.23 9.57
N ASN A 42 -11.06 24.45 10.68
CA ASN A 42 -9.76 23.86 11.00
C ASN A 42 -8.67 24.18 9.96
N ILE A 43 -8.65 25.43 9.47
CA ILE A 43 -7.67 25.94 8.49
C ILE A 43 -6.65 26.80 9.25
N ASP A 44 -5.37 26.43 9.28
CA ASP A 44 -4.33 27.12 10.08
C ASP A 44 -4.15 28.60 9.66
N GLU A 45 -4.25 29.47 10.64
CA GLU A 45 -4.17 30.94 10.50
C GLU A 45 -2.80 31.48 10.04
N LYS A 46 -1.69 30.77 10.27
CA LYS A 46 -0.34 31.28 10.00
C LYS A 46 0.26 30.79 8.70
N LYS A 47 -0.20 29.63 8.23
CA LYS A 47 0.42 28.97 7.07
C LYS A 47 -0.47 28.97 5.84
N TYR A 48 -1.79 29.00 6.02
CA TYR A 48 -2.69 28.42 5.01
C TYR A 48 -3.97 29.21 4.75
N GLN A 49 -4.27 30.22 5.55
CA GLN A 49 -5.42 31.06 5.30
C GLN A 49 -5.08 32.19 4.34
N GLU A 50 -5.68 32.13 3.17
CA GLU A 50 -5.81 33.28 2.28
C GLU A 50 -7.23 33.82 2.44
N LEU A 51 -7.35 35.11 2.70
CA LEU A 51 -8.63 35.77 2.88
C LEU A 51 -8.84 36.78 1.76
N PHE A 52 -10.02 36.77 1.16
CA PHE A 52 -10.36 37.69 0.09
C PHE A 52 -11.62 38.48 0.46
N PHE A 53 -11.60 39.77 0.14
CA PHE A 53 -12.74 40.67 0.27
C PHE A 53 -12.90 41.45 -1.04
N ASN A 54 -14.10 41.41 -1.64
CA ASN A 54 -14.38 42.00 -2.96
C ASN A 54 -13.36 41.59 -4.04
N GLY A 55 -12.92 40.34 -4.02
CA GLY A 55 -11.93 39.81 -4.98
C GLY A 55 -10.48 40.22 -4.70
N HIS A 56 -10.22 41.02 -3.68
CA HIS A 56 -8.86 41.43 -3.29
C HIS A 56 -8.37 40.64 -2.07
N GLN A 57 -7.14 40.15 -2.14
CA GLN A 57 -6.52 39.44 -1.03
C GLN A 57 -6.21 40.40 0.13
N ILE A 58 -6.59 40.01 1.34
CA ILE A 58 -6.28 40.73 2.58
C ILE A 58 -4.89 40.29 3.04
N LEU A 59 -3.89 41.16 2.86
CA LEU A 59 -2.49 40.87 3.20
C LEU A 59 -2.08 41.34 4.60
N SER A 60 -2.79 42.32 5.15
CA SER A 60 -2.41 42.95 6.42
C SER A 60 -3.12 42.29 7.61
N LEU A 61 -2.43 41.37 8.28
CA LEU A 61 -2.95 40.69 9.48
C LEU A 61 -3.20 41.63 10.67
N ASN A 62 -2.50 42.76 10.71
CA ASN A 62 -2.59 43.77 11.78
C ASN A 62 -3.71 44.78 11.54
N SER A 63 -4.33 44.78 10.35
CA SER A 63 -5.45 45.69 10.08
C SER A 63 -6.71 45.23 10.79
N THR A 64 -7.64 46.16 11.01
CA THR A 64 -8.98 45.86 11.53
C THR A 64 -10.00 45.74 10.40
N LEU A 65 -11.13 45.09 10.70
CA LEU A 65 -12.29 45.02 9.79
C LEU A 65 -12.73 46.42 9.31
N GLN A 66 -12.73 47.41 10.19
CA GLN A 66 -13.04 48.78 9.81
C GLN A 66 -12.03 49.37 8.82
N GLN A 67 -10.73 49.11 9.01
CA GLN A 67 -9.68 49.65 8.15
C GLN A 67 -9.71 49.05 6.74
N ILE A 68 -10.11 47.78 6.61
CA ILE A 68 -10.32 47.15 5.30
C ILE A 68 -11.68 47.51 4.67
N GLY A 69 -12.54 48.22 5.41
CA GLY A 69 -13.80 48.76 4.90
C GLY A 69 -14.96 47.77 4.80
N VAL A 70 -14.91 46.63 5.48
CA VAL A 70 -16.05 45.69 5.53
C VAL A 70 -17.24 46.29 6.25
N LYS A 71 -18.42 45.94 5.76
CA LYS A 71 -19.74 46.33 6.22
C LYS A 71 -20.52 45.11 6.69
N ASN A 72 -21.73 45.36 7.18
CA ASN A 72 -22.63 44.28 7.57
C ASN A 72 -23.04 43.47 6.33
N ASP A 73 -23.10 42.15 6.52
CA ASP A 73 -23.46 41.14 5.52
C ASP A 73 -22.46 40.98 4.36
N ASP A 74 -21.30 41.63 4.45
CA ASP A 74 -20.20 41.42 3.51
C ASP A 74 -19.64 40.00 3.61
N GLU A 75 -19.14 39.49 2.48
CA GLU A 75 -18.55 38.16 2.40
C GLU A 75 -17.02 38.21 2.52
N ILE A 76 -16.48 37.35 3.38
CA ILE A 76 -15.05 37.01 3.39
C ILE A 76 -14.91 35.66 2.73
N VAL A 77 -14.23 35.63 1.59
CA VAL A 77 -13.96 34.41 0.84
C VAL A 77 -12.69 33.75 1.36
N VAL A 78 -12.79 32.45 1.62
CA VAL A 78 -11.71 31.58 2.06
C VAL A 78 -11.58 30.45 1.03
N PRO A 79 -10.50 30.40 0.24
CA PRO A 79 -10.32 29.34 -0.74
C PRO A 79 -10.11 27.96 -0.10
N GLU A 80 -10.80 26.93 -0.60
CA GLU A 80 -10.72 25.55 -0.12
C GLU A 80 -9.45 24.81 -0.61
N ARG A 81 -8.70 25.40 -1.57
CA ARG A 81 -7.47 24.80 -2.12
C ARG A 81 -6.49 24.33 -1.04
N THR A 82 -6.33 25.10 0.04
CA THR A 82 -5.43 24.75 1.12
C THR A 82 -5.89 23.52 1.89
N LYS A 83 -7.20 23.30 2.04
CA LYS A 83 -7.74 22.11 2.73
C LYS A 83 -7.47 20.81 1.97
N PHE A 84 -7.67 20.78 0.65
CA PHE A 84 -7.40 19.58 -0.15
C PHE A 84 -5.90 19.27 -0.24
N ALA A 85 -5.07 20.30 -0.42
CA ALA A 85 -3.62 20.14 -0.37
C ALA A 85 -3.16 19.54 0.98
N HIS A 86 -3.79 19.94 2.10
CA HIS A 86 -3.47 19.37 3.41
C HIS A 86 -3.95 17.95 3.61
N GLN A 87 -5.15 17.62 3.13
CA GLN A 87 -5.61 16.24 3.16
C GLN A 87 -4.65 15.36 2.37
N ALA A 88 -4.17 15.82 1.22
CA ALA A 88 -3.15 15.11 0.45
C ALA A 88 -1.83 14.94 1.23
N ILE A 89 -1.31 16.01 1.86
CA ILE A 89 -0.08 15.94 2.67
C ILE A 89 -0.25 15.02 3.89
N ALA A 90 -1.36 15.13 4.61
CA ALA A 90 -1.67 14.30 5.77
C ALA A 90 -1.84 12.82 5.38
N CYS A 91 -2.51 12.54 4.27
CA CYS A 91 -2.61 11.19 3.70
C CYS A 91 -1.23 10.66 3.27
N SER A 92 -0.39 11.48 2.63
CA SER A 92 0.98 11.09 2.25
C SER A 92 1.80 10.71 3.49
N LYS A 93 1.75 11.53 4.53
CA LYS A 93 2.47 11.27 5.77
C LYS A 93 1.94 10.04 6.51
N ALA A 94 0.62 9.86 6.55
CA ALA A 94 0.03 8.65 7.10
C ALA A 94 0.44 7.39 6.32
N LEU A 95 0.57 7.48 4.99
CA LEU A 95 1.08 6.39 4.15
C LEU A 95 2.54 6.08 4.46
N GLU A 96 3.39 7.11 4.60
CA GLU A 96 4.80 6.96 5.00
C GLU A 96 4.93 6.32 6.40
N ASP A 97 4.20 6.82 7.40
CA ASP A 97 4.26 6.37 8.79
C ASP A 97 3.66 4.97 8.99
N SER A 98 2.67 4.59 8.17
CA SER A 98 2.04 3.26 8.24
C SER A 98 2.95 2.11 7.80
N GLY A 99 4.13 2.41 7.24
CA GLY A 99 4.98 1.40 6.61
C GLY A 99 4.33 0.76 5.38
N PHE A 100 3.34 1.43 4.77
CA PHE A 100 2.70 0.97 3.53
C PHE A 100 3.73 0.75 2.42
N LEU A 101 4.78 1.56 2.41
CA LEU A 101 5.95 1.37 1.56
C LEU A 101 7.13 0.89 2.41
N ILE A 102 7.39 -0.42 2.39
CA ILE A 102 8.63 -0.99 2.93
C ILE A 102 9.67 -1.01 1.81
N VAL A 103 10.64 -0.10 1.91
CA VAL A 103 11.77 -0.06 0.98
C VAL A 103 12.87 -0.98 1.48
N TYR A 104 13.16 -2.02 0.72
CA TYR A 104 14.26 -2.93 0.96
C TYR A 104 15.50 -2.44 0.20
N ALA A 105 16.58 -2.07 0.91
CA ALA A 105 17.84 -1.64 0.32
C ALA A 105 18.43 -2.70 -0.65
N SER A 106 18.06 -3.97 -0.43
CA SER A 106 18.23 -5.02 -1.43
C SER A 106 17.10 -6.03 -1.27
N PHE A 107 16.09 -5.95 -2.15
CA PHE A 107 14.93 -6.85 -2.12
C PHE A 107 15.36 -8.32 -2.14
N GLY A 108 16.38 -8.69 -2.91
CA GLY A 108 16.83 -10.08 -3.05
C GLY A 108 17.33 -10.73 -1.74
N PRO A 109 18.29 -10.12 -1.02
CA PRO A 109 18.73 -10.56 0.30
C PRO A 109 17.62 -10.55 1.36
N GLN A 110 16.89 -9.44 1.53
CA GLN A 110 15.83 -9.36 2.56
C GLN A 110 14.67 -10.33 2.28
N TRP A 111 14.27 -10.51 1.02
CA TRP A 111 13.33 -11.56 0.65
C TRP A 111 13.84 -12.96 0.99
N ARG A 112 15.14 -13.23 0.75
CA ARG A 112 15.76 -14.53 1.05
C ARG A 112 15.81 -14.83 2.55
N ASP A 113 16.10 -13.81 3.35
CA ASP A 113 16.36 -13.99 4.77
C ASP A 113 15.08 -13.94 5.61
N THR A 114 14.05 -13.20 5.16
CA THR A 114 12.82 -12.98 5.94
C THR A 114 11.62 -13.73 5.35
N ILE A 115 11.35 -13.58 4.04
CA ILE A 115 10.11 -14.06 3.42
C ILE A 115 10.23 -15.50 2.90
N SER A 116 11.38 -15.88 2.33
CA SER A 116 11.63 -17.23 1.81
C SER A 116 11.44 -18.34 2.88
N PRO A 117 11.88 -18.17 4.14
CA PRO A 117 11.57 -19.12 5.21
C PRO A 117 10.07 -19.19 5.52
N MET A 118 9.37 -18.05 5.57
CA MET A 118 7.93 -18.00 5.83
C MET A 118 7.12 -18.67 4.71
N MET A 119 7.47 -18.43 3.45
CA MET A 119 6.83 -19.05 2.29
C MET A 119 6.94 -20.59 2.29
N ARG A 120 7.95 -21.18 2.93
CA ARG A 120 8.03 -22.64 3.11
C ARG A 120 6.92 -23.20 4.00
N PHE A 121 6.39 -22.40 4.92
CA PHE A 121 5.26 -22.78 5.77
C PHE A 121 3.90 -22.53 5.09
N VAL A 122 3.88 -21.69 4.06
CA VAL A 122 2.68 -21.36 3.26
C VAL A 122 2.59 -22.21 1.97
N ASP A 123 3.60 -23.02 1.67
CA ASP A 123 3.65 -23.85 0.46
C ASP A 123 2.53 -24.90 0.44
N ARG A 124 1.41 -24.54 -0.20
CA ARG A 124 0.21 -25.37 -0.36
C ARG A 124 0.49 -26.70 -1.06
N THR A 125 1.64 -26.84 -1.74
CA THR A 125 2.02 -28.06 -2.45
C THR A 125 2.73 -29.08 -1.57
N GLN A 126 3.15 -28.70 -0.35
CA GLN A 126 3.89 -29.60 0.54
C GLN A 126 3.07 -30.83 0.94
N SER A 127 1.79 -30.67 1.24
CA SER A 127 0.89 -31.78 1.58
C SER A 127 0.71 -32.74 0.40
N ALA A 128 0.52 -32.21 -0.81
CA ALA A 128 0.39 -33.01 -2.03
C ALA A 128 1.70 -33.76 -2.36
N LEU A 129 2.85 -33.12 -2.16
CA LEU A 129 4.16 -33.74 -2.32
C LEU A 129 4.39 -34.87 -1.30
N LYS A 130 4.02 -34.67 -0.03
CA LYS A 130 4.13 -35.71 1.00
C LYS A 130 3.25 -36.91 0.65
N GLN A 131 2.00 -36.67 0.26
CA GLN A 131 1.08 -37.74 -0.16
C GLN A 131 1.63 -38.52 -1.36
N SER A 132 2.09 -37.81 -2.39
CA SER A 132 2.68 -38.44 -3.59
C SER A 132 3.93 -39.25 -3.25
N ALA A 133 4.78 -38.73 -2.36
CA ALA A 133 5.98 -39.42 -1.89
C ALA A 133 5.63 -40.70 -1.12
N THR A 134 4.65 -40.63 -0.22
CA THR A 134 4.16 -41.82 0.49
C THR A 134 3.69 -42.88 -0.49
N THR A 135 2.83 -42.53 -1.46
CA THR A 135 2.36 -43.49 -2.47
C THR A 135 3.52 -44.11 -3.27
N PHE A 136 4.44 -43.29 -3.77
CA PHE A 136 5.58 -43.77 -4.56
C PHE A 136 6.50 -44.71 -3.76
N PHE A 137 6.90 -44.32 -2.56
CA PHE A 137 7.83 -45.11 -1.76
C PHE A 137 7.18 -46.33 -1.11
N SER A 138 5.89 -46.30 -0.79
CA SER A 138 5.17 -47.49 -0.32
C SER A 138 5.07 -48.57 -1.40
N GLN A 139 4.96 -48.18 -2.68
CA GLN A 139 5.00 -49.13 -3.80
C GLN A 139 6.42 -49.67 -4.02
N LYS A 140 7.43 -48.78 -3.95
CA LYS A 140 8.82 -49.14 -4.24
C LYS A 140 9.49 -49.94 -3.12
N TYR A 141 9.13 -49.67 -1.87
CA TYR A 141 9.67 -50.31 -0.67
C TYR A 141 8.51 -50.77 0.23
N PRO A 142 7.91 -51.95 -0.07
CA PRO A 142 6.87 -52.52 0.76
C PRO A 142 7.37 -52.67 2.20
N ASN A 143 6.58 -52.20 3.17
CA ASN A 143 6.89 -52.18 4.62
C ASN A 143 7.93 -51.14 5.08
N ALA A 144 8.38 -50.23 4.22
CA ALA A 144 9.23 -49.13 4.68
C ALA A 144 8.45 -48.12 5.53
N LYS A 145 9.09 -47.61 6.59
CA LYS A 145 8.61 -46.42 7.31
C LYS A 145 8.99 -45.17 6.51
N ILE A 146 8.04 -44.27 6.31
CA ILE A 146 8.25 -43.03 5.54
C ILE A 146 8.02 -41.84 6.45
N ASP A 147 9.07 -41.05 6.66
CA ASP A 147 9.04 -39.82 7.46
C ASP A 147 9.45 -38.60 6.61
N PHE A 148 9.15 -37.40 7.10
CA PHE A 148 9.44 -36.15 6.37
C PHE A 148 10.20 -35.16 7.26
N LYS A 149 11.22 -34.51 6.69
CA LYS A 149 11.93 -33.39 7.34
C LYS A 149 11.74 -32.10 6.56
N SER A 150 11.82 -30.98 7.28
CA SER A 150 11.88 -29.65 6.69
C SER A 150 13.20 -29.47 5.95
N LYS A 151 13.14 -29.00 4.71
CA LYS A 151 14.32 -28.67 3.93
C LYS A 151 15.01 -27.44 4.54
N GLN A 152 16.29 -27.56 4.88
CA GLN A 152 17.13 -26.42 5.24
C GLN A 152 17.86 -25.91 3.99
N GLY A 153 17.43 -24.77 3.45
CA GLY A 153 18.14 -24.05 2.37
C GLY A 153 17.60 -24.27 0.94
N GLY A 154 18.03 -23.41 0.01
CA GLY A 154 17.66 -23.41 -1.41
C GLY A 154 16.35 -22.67 -1.75
N SER A 155 16.24 -22.22 -3.01
CA SER A 155 15.13 -21.40 -3.53
C SER A 155 13.95 -22.21 -4.10
N ARG A 156 14.13 -23.52 -4.34
CA ARG A 156 13.10 -24.37 -4.95
C ARG A 156 12.30 -25.13 -3.90
N ALA A 157 10.98 -25.11 -4.06
CA ALA A 157 10.01 -25.91 -3.32
C ALA A 157 10.33 -27.41 -3.45
N GLY A 158 10.25 -28.12 -2.33
CA GLY A 158 10.49 -29.56 -2.27
C GLY A 158 10.53 -30.06 -0.83
N ILE A 159 10.40 -31.38 -0.67
CA ILE A 159 10.37 -32.07 0.61
C ILE A 159 11.58 -32.99 0.75
N VAL A 160 12.01 -33.20 1.99
CA VAL A 160 12.97 -34.25 2.32
C VAL A 160 12.19 -35.44 2.85
N VAL A 161 12.38 -36.60 2.22
CA VAL A 161 11.71 -37.86 2.55
C VAL A 161 12.75 -38.80 3.13
N ILE A 162 12.42 -39.43 4.25
CA ILE A 162 13.26 -40.43 4.89
C ILE A 162 12.55 -41.76 4.77
N VAL A 163 13.22 -42.73 4.17
CA VAL A 163 12.71 -44.08 3.98
C VAL A 163 13.56 -45.02 4.82
N THR A 164 12.95 -45.63 5.82
CA THR A 164 13.60 -46.65 6.65
C THR A 164 13.09 -48.03 6.24
N CYS A 165 13.97 -48.88 5.74
CA CYS A 165 13.65 -50.25 5.34
C CYS A 165 14.71 -51.18 5.93
N ASN A 166 14.31 -52.28 6.57
CA ASN A 166 15.22 -53.26 7.17
C ASN A 166 16.24 -52.67 8.15
N GLY A 167 15.88 -51.59 8.86
CA GLY A 167 16.76 -50.89 9.80
C GLY A 167 17.73 -49.89 9.15
N GLU A 168 17.75 -49.79 7.82
CA GLU A 168 18.58 -48.82 7.09
C GLU A 168 17.76 -47.57 6.72
N GLU A 169 18.32 -46.39 6.99
CA GLU A 169 17.72 -45.10 6.67
C GLU A 169 18.32 -44.51 5.40
N THR A 170 17.48 -44.23 4.40
CA THR A 170 17.89 -43.48 3.20
C THR A 170 17.11 -42.18 3.07
N THR A 171 17.83 -41.08 2.84
CA THR A 171 17.23 -39.75 2.67
C THR A 171 17.13 -39.36 1.19
N TYR A 172 15.96 -38.93 0.77
CA TYR A 172 15.66 -38.46 -0.58
C TYR A 172 15.20 -37.01 -0.58
N TYR A 173 15.58 -36.25 -1.60
CA TYR A 173 15.02 -34.93 -1.87
C TYR A 173 14.04 -34.99 -3.03
N MET A 174 12.76 -34.71 -2.76
CA MET A 174 11.71 -34.65 -3.79
C MET A 174 11.31 -33.21 -4.06
N LYS A 175 11.17 -32.87 -5.34
CA LYS A 175 10.72 -31.56 -5.80
C LYS A 175 9.79 -31.75 -6.99
N ASN A 176 8.92 -30.76 -7.23
CA ASN A 176 8.20 -30.71 -8.50
C ASN A 176 9.19 -30.60 -9.65
N TYR A 177 8.93 -31.35 -10.71
CA TYR A 177 9.70 -31.26 -11.93
C TYR A 177 9.40 -29.91 -12.60
N HIS A 178 10.37 -28.99 -12.57
CA HIS A 178 10.29 -27.73 -13.30
C HIS A 178 10.92 -27.92 -14.68
N HIS A 179 10.12 -27.84 -15.74
CA HIS A 179 10.57 -27.92 -17.15
C HIS A 179 11.47 -26.75 -17.61
N ALA A 180 11.77 -25.78 -16.73
CA ALA A 180 12.67 -24.68 -17.05
C ALA A 180 14.12 -25.20 -17.20
N GLY A 181 14.50 -25.48 -18.46
CA GLY A 181 15.84 -25.93 -18.86
C GLY A 181 15.92 -27.36 -19.38
N SER A 182 14.83 -28.14 -19.40
CA SER A 182 14.82 -29.41 -20.14
C SER A 182 14.65 -29.10 -21.62
N SER A 183 15.75 -28.90 -22.36
CA SER A 183 15.74 -29.16 -23.80
C SER A 183 15.55 -30.67 -23.99
N MET A 184 14.30 -31.13 -23.80
CA MET A 184 13.85 -32.30 -24.53
C MET A 184 13.93 -31.87 -26.00
N SER A 185 15.09 -32.11 -26.60
CA SER A 185 15.14 -32.27 -28.04
C SER A 185 14.06 -33.31 -28.34
N LEU A 186 13.00 -32.88 -29.04
CA LEU A 186 12.22 -33.80 -29.85
C LEU A 186 13.23 -34.39 -30.84
N GLN A 187 13.97 -35.42 -30.43
CA GLN A 187 14.54 -36.35 -31.38
C GLN A 187 13.33 -36.94 -32.08
N LYS A 188 13.15 -36.48 -33.32
CA LYS A 188 12.13 -36.92 -34.27
C LYS A 188 11.91 -38.42 -34.07
N TYR A 189 10.71 -38.79 -33.65
CA TYR A 189 10.16 -40.08 -34.01
C TYR A 189 10.01 -40.05 -35.54
N ILE A 190 11.10 -40.31 -36.27
CA ILE A 190 11.00 -40.74 -37.65
C ILE A 190 10.43 -42.15 -37.53
N LYS A 191 9.13 -42.22 -37.73
CA LYS A 191 8.41 -43.45 -38.03
C LYS A 191 9.06 -44.00 -39.29
N ALA A 192 10.02 -44.92 -39.15
CA ALA A 192 10.43 -45.75 -40.27
C ALA A 192 9.23 -46.65 -40.58
N THR A 193 8.42 -46.22 -41.56
CA THR A 193 7.56 -47.13 -42.29
C THR A 193 8.45 -48.19 -42.92
N SER A 194 8.20 -49.44 -42.54
CA SER A 194 8.81 -50.63 -43.11
C SER A 194 8.64 -50.66 -44.63
N PRO A 195 9.64 -51.11 -45.40
CA PRO A 195 9.38 -51.85 -46.61
C PRO A 195 9.34 -53.34 -46.22
N GLY A 196 8.15 -53.93 -46.27
CA GLY A 196 8.05 -55.35 -46.50
C GLY A 196 8.45 -55.66 -47.95
N SER A 197 9.06 -56.83 -48.13
CA SER A 197 9.16 -57.65 -49.35
C SER A 197 10.41 -58.51 -49.18
N SER A 198 10.44 -59.82 -49.34
CA SER A 198 9.49 -60.88 -49.63
C SER A 198 10.23 -62.18 -49.33
#